data_AF-A0A5B6UKD5-F1
#
_entry.id   AF-A0A5B6UKD5-F1
#
_cell.length_a   1.000
_cell.length_b   1.000
_cell.length_c   1.000
_cell.angle_alpha   90.00
_cell.angle_beta   90.00
_cell.angle_gamma   90.00
#
_symmetry.space_group_name_H-M   'P 1'
#
loop_
_entity.id
_entity.type
_entity.pdbx_description
1 polymer ?
#
loop_
_entity_poly.entity_id
_entity_poly.type
_entity_poly.pdbx_seq_one_letter_code
_entity_poly.pdbx_strand_id
1 'polypeptide(L)'
;MIPANEEVNDSPMGGFSEEEVQTQELLQQLESIATNKPMRIIRKHARFADMVAYVLPIVADDIPITFDEATHSSKEENWRIAMN
;
A
#
# COMPACT_ATOMS: atom_id res chain seq x y z
N MET A 1 -39.21 54.49 40.37
CA MET A 1 -39.40 53.93 39.01
C MET A 1 -38.45 52.74 38.91
N ILE A 2 -38.94 51.57 38.50
CA ILE A 2 -38.25 50.25 38.32
C ILE A 2 -38.71 49.71 36.92
N PRO A 3 -38.22 48.60 36.30
CA PRO A 3 -37.29 47.51 36.70
C PRO A 3 -35.88 47.71 36.06
N ALA A 4 -34.96 46.77 35.77
CA ALA A 4 -34.85 45.27 35.83
C ALA A 4 -33.34 44.87 35.98
N ASN A 5 -32.80 43.65 35.81
CA ASN A 5 -33.25 42.26 35.54
C ASN A 5 -32.15 41.25 36.01
N GLU A 6 -32.50 39.94 36.12
CA GLU A 6 -31.70 38.68 36.13
C GLU A 6 -30.39 38.55 36.97
N GLU A 7 -30.13 37.56 37.85
CA GLU A 7 -30.39 36.09 37.98
C GLU A 7 -29.15 35.23 37.62
N VAL A 8 -29.05 34.00 38.17
CA VAL A 8 -28.13 32.89 37.83
C VAL A 8 -26.68 33.03 38.37
N ASN A 9 -25.98 32.00 38.87
CA ASN A 9 -26.34 30.70 39.45
C ASN A 9 -25.08 30.12 40.17
N ASP A 10 -25.30 29.58 41.36
CA ASP A 10 -24.68 28.41 42.02
C ASP A 10 -23.17 28.04 41.89
N SER A 11 -22.60 27.76 43.07
CA SER A 11 -21.47 26.87 43.43
C SER A 11 -20.37 26.49 42.41
N PRO A 12 -19.07 26.71 42.72
CA PRO A 12 -17.96 26.17 41.92
C PRO A 12 -17.76 24.68 42.17
N MET A 13 -18.44 23.83 41.37
CA MET A 13 -18.12 22.40 41.29
C MET A 13 -16.77 22.21 40.60
N GLY A 14 -15.88 21.40 41.20
CA GLY A 14 -14.55 21.16 40.65
C GLY A 14 -14.57 20.33 39.37
N GLY A 15 -13.71 20.70 38.43
CA GLY A 15 -13.28 19.86 37.31
C GLY A 15 -11.75 19.81 37.31
N PHE A 16 -11.18 18.62 37.48
CA PHE A 16 -9.74 18.41 37.32
C PHE A 16 -9.41 18.61 35.83
N SER A 17 -8.48 19.51 35.50
CA SER A 17 -8.00 19.67 34.12
C SER A 17 -6.96 18.58 33.80
N GLU A 18 -7.44 17.34 33.65
CA GLU A 18 -6.61 16.14 33.51
C GLU A 18 -6.40 15.67 32.06
N GLU A 19 -6.24 16.61 31.10
CA GLU A 19 -6.09 16.26 29.67
C GLU A 19 -5.06 17.08 28.85
N GLU A 20 -3.96 17.55 29.46
CA GLU A 20 -2.81 18.14 28.70
C GLU A 20 -1.46 17.46 28.91
N VAL A 21 -1.35 16.45 29.78
CA VAL A 21 -0.03 15.84 30.12
C VAL A 21 0.33 14.65 29.23
N GLN A 22 -0.64 13.84 28.76
CA GLN A 22 -0.35 12.59 28.04
C GLN A 22 -0.03 12.76 26.54
N THR A 23 -0.44 13.86 25.91
CA THR A 23 -0.20 14.09 24.47
C THR A 23 1.22 14.58 24.19
N GLN A 24 1.79 15.39 25.08
CA GLN A 24 3.09 16.04 24.88
C GLN A 24 4.27 15.04 24.92
N GLU A 25 4.24 14.05 25.82
CA GLU A 25 5.27 13.00 25.94
C GLU A 25 5.19 12.01 24.76
N LEU A 26 3.98 11.59 24.38
CA LEU A 26 3.74 10.67 23.27
C LEU A 26 4.18 11.28 21.92
N LEU A 27 3.99 12.59 21.73
CA LEU A 27 4.50 13.32 20.56
C LEU A 27 6.04 13.42 20.53
N GLN A 28 6.72 13.52 21.67
CA GLN A 28 8.20 13.50 21.70
C GLN A 28 8.77 12.12 21.35
N GLN A 29 8.04 11.03 21.60
CA GLN A 29 8.46 9.67 21.27
C GLN A 29 8.25 9.28 19.80
N LEU A 30 7.62 10.14 18.99
CA LEU A 30 7.31 9.87 17.58
C LEU A 30 8.42 10.25 16.59
N GLU A 31 9.64 10.56 17.06
CA GLU A 31 10.80 10.60 16.19
C GLU A 31 11.11 9.21 15.63
N SER A 32 11.16 9.10 14.30
CA SER A 32 11.32 7.81 13.64
C SER A 32 12.72 7.22 13.88
N ILE A 33 12.79 6.11 14.62
CA ILE A 33 14.01 5.31 14.80
C ILE A 33 14.50 4.64 13.49
N ALA A 34 13.71 4.72 12.40
CA ALA A 34 14.03 4.11 11.12
C ALA A 34 15.07 4.94 10.36
N THR A 35 16.34 4.59 10.52
CA THR A 35 17.42 5.16 9.70
C THR A 35 17.27 4.74 8.24
N ASN A 36 17.07 5.72 7.35
CA ASN A 36 17.03 5.45 5.91
C ASN A 36 18.44 5.09 5.42
N LYS A 37 18.60 3.89 4.84
CA LYS A 37 19.87 3.46 4.25
C LYS A 37 20.12 4.20 2.93
N PRO A 38 21.35 4.67 2.65
CA PRO A 38 21.64 5.37 1.39
C PRO A 38 21.31 4.49 0.18
N MET A 39 20.42 5.00 -0.67
CA MET A 39 19.97 4.30 -1.87
C MET A 39 21.13 4.09 -2.84
N ARG A 40 21.43 2.83 -3.17
CA ARG A 40 22.49 2.49 -4.12
C ARG A 40 22.00 2.69 -5.54
N ILE A 41 22.57 3.66 -6.25
CA ILE A 41 22.35 3.82 -7.69
C ILE A 41 23.15 2.75 -8.44
N ILE A 42 22.47 1.71 -8.91
CA ILE A 42 23.09 0.66 -9.73
C ILE A 42 23.21 1.16 -11.18
N ARG A 43 24.43 1.51 -11.59
CA ARG A 43 24.73 1.92 -12.97
C ARG A 43 25.08 0.71 -13.84
N LYS A 44 24.40 0.56 -14.99
CA LYS A 44 24.78 -0.42 -16.04
C LYS A 44 26.21 -0.09 -16.53
N HIS A 45 27.13 -1.05 -16.52
CA HIS A 45 28.48 -0.85 -17.04
C HIS A 45 28.44 -0.46 -18.53
N ALA A 46 29.38 0.39 -18.99
CA ALA A 46 29.45 0.85 -20.38
C ALA A 46 29.44 -0.29 -21.41
N ARG A 47 30.18 -1.38 -21.14
CA ARG A 47 30.21 -2.61 -21.97
C ARG A 47 28.86 -3.32 -22.16
N PHE A 48 27.86 -2.96 -21.36
CA PHE A 48 26.50 -3.49 -21.48
C PHE A 48 25.50 -2.43 -21.93
N ALA A 49 25.88 -1.17 -22.19
CA ALA A 49 24.96 -0.09 -22.53
C ALA A 49 23.99 -0.53 -23.65
N ASP A 50 24.56 -0.98 -24.77
CA ASP A 50 23.86 -1.39 -25.98
C ASP A 50 23.42 -2.88 -25.98
N MET A 51 23.71 -3.61 -24.90
CA MET A 51 23.28 -5.00 -24.75
C MET A 51 21.79 -5.05 -24.39
N VAL A 52 20.97 -5.51 -25.33
CA VAL A 52 19.57 -5.87 -25.14
C VAL A 52 19.45 -7.32 -24.66
N ALA A 53 18.44 -7.60 -23.84
CA ALA A 53 18.13 -8.96 -23.43
C ALA A 53 17.26 -9.62 -24.50
N TYR A 54 17.82 -10.58 -25.23
CA TYR A 54 17.04 -11.47 -26.09
C TYR A 54 16.49 -12.61 -25.25
N VAL A 55 15.16 -12.73 -25.20
CA VAL A 55 14.49 -13.91 -24.66
C VAL A 55 14.17 -14.81 -25.84
N LEU A 56 14.68 -16.05 -25.82
CA LEU A 56 14.23 -17.07 -26.77
C LEU A 56 12.77 -17.41 -26.46
N PRO A 57 11.87 -17.50 -27.45
CA PRO A 57 10.51 -17.94 -27.19
C PRO A 57 10.56 -19.34 -26.58
N ILE A 58 9.86 -19.53 -25.47
CA ILE A 58 9.66 -20.85 -24.89
C ILE A 58 8.64 -21.54 -25.80
N VAL A 59 9.13 -22.30 -26.77
CA VAL A 59 8.31 -23.23 -27.55
C VAL A 59 7.97 -24.38 -26.62
N ALA A 60 6.74 -24.39 -26.13
CA ALA A 60 6.18 -25.47 -25.36
C ALA A 60 5.23 -26.24 -26.28
N ASP A 61 5.68 -27.40 -26.77
CA ASP A 61 4.96 -28.21 -27.76
C ASP A 61 3.56 -28.67 -27.27
N ASP A 62 3.32 -28.63 -25.95
CA ASP A 62 2.05 -28.98 -25.30
C ASP A 62 1.08 -27.79 -25.07
N ILE A 63 1.46 -26.57 -25.44
CA ILE A 63 0.66 -25.34 -25.22
C ILE A 63 0.25 -24.74 -26.57
N PRO A 64 -1.04 -24.80 -26.95
CA PRO A 64 -1.49 -24.27 -28.22
C PRO A 64 -1.32 -22.74 -28.26
N ILE A 65 -0.72 -22.24 -29.34
CA ILE A 65 -0.49 -20.81 -29.60
C ILE A 65 -1.56 -20.19 -30.51
N THR A 66 -2.42 -21.01 -31.11
CA THR A 66 -3.57 -20.58 -31.93
C THR A 66 -4.88 -21.23 -31.47
N PHE A 67 -6.02 -20.64 -31.85
CA PHE A 67 -7.34 -21.17 -31.54
C PHE A 67 -7.58 -22.54 -32.18
N ASP A 68 -7.27 -22.68 -33.48
CA ASP A 68 -7.47 -23.93 -34.23
C ASP A 68 -6.66 -25.08 -33.60
N GLU A 69 -5.40 -24.81 -33.26
CA GLU A 69 -4.53 -25.74 -32.53
C GLU A 69 -5.08 -26.11 -31.13
N ALA A 70 -5.67 -25.17 -30.41
CA ALA A 70 -6.31 -25.46 -29.13
C ALA A 70 -7.54 -26.39 -29.31
N THR A 71 -8.37 -26.13 -30.32
CA THR A 71 -9.56 -26.95 -30.63
C THR A 71 -9.23 -28.32 -31.21
N HIS A 72 -8.06 -28.49 -31.82
CA HIS A 72 -7.58 -29.78 -32.33
C HIS A 72 -6.58 -30.48 -31.39
N SER A 73 -6.24 -29.86 -30.26
CA SER A 73 -5.37 -30.48 -29.27
C SER A 73 -6.07 -31.65 -28.59
N SER A 74 -5.34 -32.73 -28.31
CA SER A 74 -5.82 -33.86 -27.47
C SER A 74 -6.20 -33.44 -26.04
N LYS A 75 -5.94 -32.18 -25.68
CA LYS A 75 -6.22 -31.56 -24.38
C LYS A 75 -7.45 -30.62 -24.42
N GLU A 76 -8.11 -30.44 -25.57
CA GLU A 76 -9.32 -29.61 -25.74
C GLU A 76 -10.34 -29.85 -24.62
N GLU A 77 -10.69 -31.10 -24.34
CA GLU A 77 -11.63 -31.49 -23.28
C GLU A 77 -11.22 -30.93 -21.91
N ASN A 78 -9.93 -31.03 -21.55
CA ASN A 78 -9.42 -30.52 -20.28
C ASN A 78 -9.45 -28.97 -20.22
N TRP A 79 -9.22 -28.30 -21.35
CA TRP A 79 -9.32 -26.84 -21.44
C TRP A 79 -10.77 -26.37 -21.37
N ARG A 80 -11.70 -27.08 -22.04
CA ARG A 80 -13.13 -26.80 -22.00
C ARG A 80 -13.72 -26.96 -20.59
N ILE A 81 -13.30 -28.00 -19.86
CA ILE A 81 -13.68 -28.21 -18.45
C ILE A 81 -13.08 -27.11 -17.56
N ALA A 82 -11.86 -26.65 -17.81
CA ALA A 82 -11.21 -25.60 -17.01
C ALA A 82 -11.75 -24.18 -17.24
N MET A 83 -12.49 -23.94 -18.33
CA MET A 83 -13.06 -22.63 -18.69
C MET A 83 -14.56 -22.47 -18.40
N ASN A 84 -15.21 -23.47 -17.79
CA ASN A 84 -16.64 -23.51 -17.51
C ASN A 84 -16.96 -23.40 -16.01
#